data_AF-A0AAU2NCA5-F1
#
_entry.id   AF-A0AAU2NCA5-F1
#
_cell.length_a   1.000
_cell.length_b   1.000
_cell.length_c   1.000
_cell.angle_alpha   90.00
_cell.angle_beta   90.00
_cell.angle_gamma   90.00
#
_symmetry.space_group_name_H-M   'P 1'
#
loop_
_entity.id
_entity.type
_entity.pdbx_description
1 polymer ?
#
loop_
_entity_poly.entity_id
_entity_poly.type
_entity_poly.pdbx_seq_one_letter_code
_entity_poly.pdbx_strand_id
1 'polypeptide(L)'
;MTLFGVRQWPDVRAGLREMRRVTRGPVDILTCDPVLVRDFWLYRYAPEVLDIEALRHPTVEELASAPGGSGTVRTVPIPLDCTDGFNEAYYGRPEALLDPAARQACSAWSFVDDRVREHFDTTLRADWSPAPGTRNSAICAAGRPTRGRS
;
A
#
# COMPACT_ATOMS: atom_id res chain seq x y z
N MET A 1 -7.33 -14.62 -11.62
CA MET A 1 -6.43 -13.60 -11.09
C MET A 1 -7.24 -12.51 -10.41
N THR A 2 -6.73 -11.90 -9.34
CA THR A 2 -7.26 -10.67 -8.74
C THR A 2 -6.09 -9.72 -8.42
N LEU A 3 -6.29 -8.43 -8.67
CA LEU A 3 -5.26 -7.39 -8.52
C LEU A 3 -5.79 -6.29 -7.61
N PHE A 4 -5.22 -6.15 -6.41
CA PHE A 4 -5.57 -5.12 -5.40
C PHE A 4 -7.06 -5.05 -5.01
N GLY A 5 -7.85 -6.05 -5.39
CA GLY A 5 -9.31 -6.04 -5.26
C GLY A 5 -9.85 -6.84 -4.08
N VAL A 6 -9.07 -7.77 -3.52
CA VAL A 6 -9.55 -8.67 -2.45
C VAL A 6 -10.01 -7.92 -1.20
N ARG A 7 -9.38 -6.78 -0.87
CA ARG A 7 -9.76 -5.88 0.22
C ARG A 7 -11.16 -5.26 0.11
N GLN A 8 -11.79 -5.37 -1.06
CA GLN A 8 -13.15 -4.86 -1.31
C GLN A 8 -14.21 -5.95 -1.18
N TRP A 9 -13.81 -7.21 -0.94
CA TRP A 9 -14.75 -8.32 -0.88
C TRP A 9 -15.35 -8.42 0.53
N PRO A 10 -16.67 -8.62 0.65
CA PRO A 10 -17.33 -8.74 1.95
C PRO A 10 -16.91 -10.04 2.69
N ASP A 11 -16.66 -11.12 1.93
CA ASP A 11 -16.09 -12.37 2.46
C ASP A 11 -14.97 -12.85 1.53
N VAL A 12 -13.73 -12.53 1.91
CA VAL A 12 -12.53 -12.90 1.15
C VAL A 12 -12.35 -14.42 1.08
N ARG A 13 -12.62 -15.13 2.18
CA ARG A 13 -12.40 -16.58 2.23
C ARG A 13 -13.37 -17.31 1.32
N ALA A 14 -14.65 -16.93 1.32
CA ALA A 14 -15.63 -17.47 0.39
C ALA A 14 -15.28 -17.13 -1.06
N GLY A 15 -14.90 -15.87 -1.34
CA GLY A 15 -14.49 -15.46 -2.68
C GLY A 15 -13.29 -16.26 -3.22
N LEU A 16 -12.27 -16.50 -2.39
CA LEU A 16 -11.09 -17.28 -2.78
C LEU A 16 -11.39 -18.77 -2.98
N ARG A 17 -12.24 -19.37 -2.14
CA ARG A 17 -12.72 -20.74 -2.37
C ARG A 17 -13.49 -20.84 -3.68
N GLU A 18 -14.31 -19.85 -3.99
CA GLU A 18 -15.05 -19.81 -5.24
C GLU A 18 -14.12 -19.66 -6.45
N MET A 19 -13.14 -18.74 -6.39
CA MET A 19 -12.09 -18.63 -7.41
C MET A 19 -11.40 -19.97 -7.66
N ARG A 20 -11.04 -20.70 -6.60
CA ARG A 20 -10.42 -22.02 -6.72
C ARG A 20 -11.36 -23.05 -7.34
N ARG A 21 -12.64 -23.04 -6.97
CA ARG A 21 -13.65 -23.97 -7.51
C ARG A 21 -13.82 -23.81 -9.03
N VAL A 22 -13.82 -22.57 -9.52
CA VAL A 22 -14.05 -22.29 -10.96
C VAL A 22 -12.77 -22.30 -11.81
N THR A 23 -11.60 -22.20 -11.19
CA THR A 23 -10.31 -22.18 -11.89
C THR A 23 -9.70 -23.58 -11.95
N ARG A 24 -9.26 -24.01 -13.14
CA ARG A 24 -8.48 -25.26 -13.31
C ARG A 24 -6.98 -25.06 -13.10
N GLY A 25 -6.45 -23.89 -13.44
CA GLY A 25 -5.02 -23.55 -13.37
C GLY A 25 -4.60 -22.84 -12.07
N PRO A 26 -3.48 -22.07 -12.12
CA PRO A 26 -3.04 -21.26 -10.99
C PRO A 26 -4.02 -20.12 -10.69
N VAL A 27 -4.04 -19.68 -9.44
CA VAL A 27 -4.79 -18.50 -8.98
C VAL A 27 -3.79 -17.48 -8.48
N ASP A 28 -3.61 -16.41 -9.25
CA ASP A 28 -2.74 -15.30 -8.86
C ASP A 28 -3.51 -14.21 -8.11
N ILE A 29 -2.94 -13.78 -6.99
CA ILE A 29 -3.46 -12.74 -6.10
C ILE A 29 -2.34 -11.72 -5.92
N LEU A 30 -2.53 -10.51 -6.48
CA LEU A 30 -1.68 -9.37 -6.17
C LEU A 30 -2.36 -8.53 -5.10
N THR A 31 -1.69 -8.31 -3.97
CA THR A 31 -2.22 -7.60 -2.80
C THR A 31 -1.12 -6.84 -2.05
N CYS A 32 -1.51 -6.04 -1.06
CA CYS A 32 -0.59 -5.51 -0.05
C CYS A 32 -0.54 -6.43 1.17
N ASP A 33 0.61 -6.47 1.83
CA ASP A 33 0.76 -7.02 3.16
C ASP A 33 0.40 -5.93 4.20
N PRO A 34 -0.62 -6.14 5.05
CA PRO A 34 -1.05 -5.13 6.03
C PRO A 34 0.02 -4.77 7.06
N VAL A 35 1.03 -5.62 7.29
CA VAL A 35 2.18 -5.29 8.14
C VAL A 35 3.09 -4.30 7.40
N LEU A 36 3.43 -4.57 6.15
CA LEU A 36 4.33 -3.72 5.37
C LEU A 36 3.71 -2.37 4.99
N VAL A 37 2.38 -2.29 4.88
CA VAL A 37 1.66 -1.01 4.72
C VAL A 37 1.98 -0.07 5.89
N ARG A 38 2.09 -0.60 7.12
CA ARG A 38 2.42 0.21 8.31
C ARG A 38 3.89 0.58 8.41
N ASP A 39 4.77 -0.23 7.84
CA ASP A 39 6.21 0.04 7.82
C ASP A 39 6.61 1.14 6.79
N PHE A 40 5.65 1.60 5.98
CA PHE A 40 5.87 2.62 4.96
C PHE A 40 6.11 4.02 5.57
N TRP A 41 6.99 4.84 4.96
CA TRP A 41 7.37 6.17 5.50
C TRP A 41 6.16 7.10 5.72
N LEU A 42 5.11 6.93 4.91
CA LEU A 42 3.88 7.73 5.00
C LEU A 42 3.17 7.53 6.35
N TYR A 43 3.41 6.41 7.04
CA TYR A 43 2.87 6.17 8.38
C TYR A 43 3.30 7.25 9.38
N ARG A 44 4.47 7.88 9.18
CA ARG A 44 4.93 9.00 10.01
C ARG A 44 4.02 10.23 9.88
N TYR A 45 3.44 10.45 8.70
CA TYR A 45 2.71 11.68 8.37
C TYR A 45 1.18 11.49 8.36
N ALA A 46 0.71 10.26 8.14
CA ALA A 46 -0.70 9.91 8.05
C ALA A 46 -0.97 8.49 8.61
N PRO A 47 -0.71 8.23 9.90
CA PRO A 47 -0.86 6.90 10.49
C PRO A 47 -2.31 6.40 10.39
N GLU A 48 -3.31 7.26 10.58
CA GLU A 48 -4.73 6.90 10.50
C GLU A 48 -5.11 6.38 9.11
N VAL A 49 -4.53 6.95 8.05
CA VAL A 49 -4.77 6.52 6.67
C VAL A 49 -4.23 5.10 6.46
N LEU A 50 -3.02 4.82 6.94
CA LEU A 50 -2.40 3.52 6.76
C LEU A 50 -2.96 2.45 7.69
N ASP A 51 -3.45 2.83 8.87
CA ASP A 51 -4.23 1.93 9.73
C ASP A 51 -5.52 1.50 9.07
N ILE A 52 -6.25 2.43 8.44
CA ILE A 52 -7.47 2.11 7.68
C ILE A 52 -7.14 1.21 6.48
N GLU A 53 -6.08 1.51 5.74
CA GLU A 53 -5.70 0.68 4.60
C GLU A 53 -5.30 -0.73 5.05
N ALA A 54 -4.44 -0.85 6.07
CA ALA A 54 -4.00 -2.13 6.61
C ALA A 54 -5.16 -2.96 7.19
N LEU A 55 -6.14 -2.34 7.85
CA LEU A 55 -7.33 -3.05 8.37
C LEU A 55 -8.17 -3.69 7.26
N ARG A 56 -8.15 -3.12 6.05
CA ARG A 56 -8.94 -3.59 4.91
C ARG A 56 -8.26 -4.73 4.16
N HIS A 57 -6.95 -4.92 4.33
CA HIS A 57 -6.22 -6.01 3.71
C HIS A 57 -6.24 -7.26 4.60
N PRO A 58 -6.70 -8.42 4.07
CA PRO A 58 -6.48 -9.71 4.70
C PRO A 58 -4.98 -10.01 4.83
N THR A 59 -4.58 -10.83 5.80
CA THR A 59 -3.17 -11.20 5.91
C THR A 59 -2.75 -12.11 4.77
N VAL A 60 -1.45 -12.11 4.45
CA VAL A 60 -0.88 -12.96 3.40
C VAL A 60 -1.14 -14.44 3.68
N GLU A 61 -1.09 -14.85 4.95
CA GLU A 61 -1.37 -16.21 5.39
C GLU A 61 -2.84 -16.60 5.14
N GLU A 62 -3.78 -15.69 5.38
CA GLU A 62 -5.19 -15.91 5.08
C GLU A 62 -5.42 -16.10 3.57
N LEU A 63 -4.81 -15.25 2.75
CA LEU A 63 -4.91 -15.33 1.29
C LEU A 63 -4.29 -16.61 0.74
N ALA A 64 -3.14 -17.04 1.28
CA ALA A 64 -2.44 -18.25 0.85
C ALA A 64 -3.18 -19.54 1.27
N SER A 65 -3.82 -19.55 2.43
CA SER A 65 -4.51 -20.73 2.97
C SER A 65 -5.93 -20.93 2.45
N ALA A 66 -6.66 -19.85 2.13
CA ALA A 66 -8.08 -19.92 1.77
C ALA A 66 -8.41 -20.79 0.52
N PRO A 67 -7.57 -20.84 -0.54
CA PRO A 67 -7.82 -21.71 -1.69
C PRO A 67 -7.67 -23.22 -1.40
N GLY A 68 -7.10 -23.62 -0.26
CA GLY A 68 -6.99 -25.04 0.13
C GLY A 68 -5.96 -25.86 -0.68
N GLY A 69 -4.95 -25.21 -1.25
CA GLY A 69 -3.83 -25.86 -1.96
C GLY A 69 -2.47 -25.36 -1.49
N SER A 70 -1.40 -25.74 -2.20
CA SER A 70 -0.08 -25.13 -2.00
C SER A 70 0.02 -23.82 -2.78
N GLY A 71 0.67 -22.83 -2.17
CA GLY A 71 0.91 -21.52 -2.76
C GLY A 71 2.33 -21.04 -2.46
N THR A 72 2.78 -20.07 -3.24
CA THR A 72 4.05 -19.37 -2.96
C THR A 72 3.76 -17.88 -2.86
N VAL A 73 4.43 -17.23 -1.92
CA VAL A 73 4.37 -15.77 -1.75
C VAL A 73 5.66 -15.21 -2.32
N ARG A 74 5.54 -14.20 -3.19
CA ARG A 74 6.69 -13.49 -3.75
C ARG A 74 6.44 -12.00 -3.66
N THR A 75 7.40 -11.27 -3.10
CA THR A 75 7.38 -9.81 -3.10
C THR A 75 7.53 -9.30 -4.53
N VAL A 76 6.64 -8.40 -4.93
CA VAL A 76 6.73 -7.70 -6.22
C VAL A 76 7.30 -6.31 -5.96
N PRO A 77 8.45 -5.94 -6.54
CA PRO A 77 9.01 -4.60 -6.37
C PRO A 77 8.14 -3.57 -7.08
N ILE A 78 7.95 -2.42 -6.44
CA ILE A 78 7.26 -1.27 -7.04
C ILE A 78 8.31 -0.43 -7.77
N PRO A 79 8.20 -0.22 -9.09
CA PRO A 79 9.11 0.66 -9.83
C PRO A 79 9.05 2.10 -9.32
N LEU A 80 10.18 2.81 -9.34
CA LEU A 80 10.25 4.22 -8.90
C LEU A 80 9.33 5.13 -9.74
N ASP A 81 9.11 4.76 -10.99
CA ASP A 81 8.28 5.47 -11.97
C ASP A 81 6.85 4.92 -12.06
N CYS A 82 6.42 4.03 -11.16
CA CYS A 82 5.07 3.45 -11.14
C CYS A 82 3.99 4.55 -11.17
N THR A 83 3.01 4.43 -12.07
CA THR A 83 1.95 5.42 -12.29
C THR A 83 0.58 4.97 -11.79
N ASP A 84 0.49 3.83 -11.12
CA ASP A 84 -0.79 3.22 -10.71
C ASP A 84 -1.51 3.98 -9.58
N GLY A 85 -0.81 4.90 -8.90
CA GLY A 85 -1.43 5.88 -8.00
C GLY A 85 -1.83 5.39 -6.61
N PHE A 86 -1.47 4.17 -6.20
CA PHE A 86 -1.56 3.76 -4.79
C PHE A 86 -0.46 4.42 -3.94
N ASN A 87 -0.62 4.48 -2.61
CA ASN A 87 0.27 5.22 -1.71
C ASN A 87 1.76 4.87 -1.91
N GLU A 88 2.06 3.58 -1.98
CA GLU A 88 3.41 3.06 -2.09
C GLU A 88 4.03 3.29 -3.48
N ALA A 89 3.25 3.63 -4.52
CA ALA A 89 3.77 4.05 -5.82
C ALA A 89 4.54 5.39 -5.76
N TYR A 90 4.34 6.14 -4.69
CA TYR A 90 5.02 7.42 -4.42
C TYR A 90 6.20 7.28 -3.45
N TYR A 91 6.70 6.06 -3.19
CA TYR A 91 7.73 5.81 -2.18
C TYR A 91 9.01 6.65 -2.33
N GLY A 92 9.40 6.98 -3.57
CA GLY A 92 10.56 7.83 -3.88
C GLY A 92 10.19 9.22 -4.42
N ARG A 93 8.91 9.60 -4.35
CA ARG A 93 8.36 10.89 -4.83
C ARG A 93 7.32 11.41 -3.81
N PRO A 94 7.70 11.61 -2.53
CA PRO A 94 6.76 11.98 -1.48
C PRO A 94 5.97 13.26 -1.78
N GLU A 95 6.58 14.21 -2.48
CA GLU A 95 5.97 15.47 -2.91
C GLU A 95 4.72 15.29 -3.79
N ALA A 96 4.62 14.16 -4.51
CA ALA A 96 3.45 13.87 -5.33
C ALA A 96 2.18 13.71 -4.48
N LEU A 97 2.29 13.23 -3.24
CA LEU A 97 1.15 13.09 -2.34
C LEU A 97 0.65 14.42 -1.77
N LEU A 98 1.39 15.53 -1.95
CA LEU A 98 0.88 16.88 -1.64
C LEU A 98 -0.21 17.33 -2.62
N ASP A 99 -0.25 16.76 -3.82
CA ASP A 99 -1.38 16.94 -4.73
C ASP A 99 -2.61 16.20 -4.17
N PRO A 100 -3.72 16.90 -3.83
CA PRO A 100 -4.95 16.23 -3.43
C PRO A 100 -5.44 15.18 -4.44
N ALA A 101 -5.23 15.40 -5.75
CA ALA A 101 -5.65 14.47 -6.78
C ALA A 101 -4.89 13.13 -6.72
N ALA A 102 -3.59 13.16 -6.38
CA ALA A 102 -2.80 11.96 -6.18
C ALA A 102 -3.31 11.10 -5.01
N ARG A 103 -3.82 11.74 -3.96
CA ARG A 103 -4.41 11.05 -2.79
C ARG A 103 -5.75 10.41 -3.09
N GLN A 104 -6.55 10.97 -3.99
CA GLN A 104 -7.86 10.42 -4.36
C GLN A 104 -7.78 9.02 -4.99
N ALA A 105 -6.64 8.68 -5.60
CA ALA A 105 -6.42 7.34 -6.15
C ALA A 105 -6.36 6.24 -5.06
N CYS A 106 -6.07 6.60 -3.81
CA CYS A 106 -6.09 5.66 -2.69
C CYS A 106 -7.32 5.89 -1.80
N SER A 107 -8.24 4.93 -1.81
CA SER A 107 -9.52 5.01 -1.09
C SER A 107 -9.39 5.21 0.42
N ALA A 108 -8.26 4.84 1.04
CA ALA A 108 -8.00 5.06 2.46
C ALA A 108 -8.14 6.54 2.86
N TRP A 109 -7.70 7.45 1.98
CA TRP A 109 -7.80 8.89 2.21
C TRP A 109 -9.23 9.40 2.26
N SER A 110 -10.22 8.67 1.74
CA SER A 110 -11.64 9.04 1.82
C SER A 110 -12.27 8.74 3.19
N PHE A 111 -11.62 7.93 4.02
CA PHE A 111 -12.16 7.51 5.32
C PHE A 111 -11.64 8.33 6.52
N VAL A 112 -10.67 9.22 6.29
CA VAL A 112 -10.17 10.14 7.33
C VAL A 112 -10.88 11.49 7.25
N ASP A 113 -10.81 12.29 8.30
CA ASP A 113 -11.35 13.64 8.30
C ASP A 113 -10.38 14.66 7.66
N ASP A 114 -10.84 15.89 7.48
CA ASP A 114 -10.03 16.95 6.89
C ASP A 114 -8.84 17.35 7.77
N ARG A 115 -8.95 17.22 9.09
CA ARG A 115 -7.87 17.53 10.03
C ARG A 115 -6.67 16.61 9.82
N VAL A 116 -6.91 15.31 9.61
CA VAL A 116 -5.84 14.35 9.27
C VAL A 116 -5.17 14.75 7.94
N ARG A 117 -5.95 15.12 6.93
CA ARG A 117 -5.43 15.54 5.62
C ARG A 117 -4.60 16.83 5.69
N GLU A 118 -5.04 17.80 6.50
CA GLU A 118 -4.34 19.08 6.74
C GLU A 118 -3.06 18.88 7.55
N HIS A 119 -3.10 18.02 8.57
CA HIS A 119 -1.92 17.68 9.37
C HIS A 119 -0.84 17.03 8.50
N PHE A 120 -1.23 16.04 7.70
CA PHE A 120 -0.35 15.41 6.71
C PHE A 120 0.28 16.44 5.77
N ASP A 121 -0.53 17.31 5.15
CA ASP A 121 -0.05 18.29 4.17
C ASP A 121 0.94 19.28 4.82
N THR A 122 0.60 19.80 6.00
CA THR A 122 1.44 20.75 6.75
C THR A 122 2.78 20.15 7.15
N THR A 123 2.77 18.94 7.72
CA THR A 123 3.97 18.27 8.22
C THR A 123 4.89 17.82 7.07
N LEU A 124 4.33 17.26 6.01
CA LEU A 124 5.11 16.85 4.84
C LEU A 124 5.71 18.07 4.12
N ARG A 125 4.97 19.18 3.98
CA ARG A 125 5.53 20.42 3.41
C ARG A 125 6.67 20.98 4.26
N ALA A 126 6.56 20.93 5.59
CA ALA A 126 7.61 21.41 6.48
C ALA A 126 8.91 20.61 6.28
N ASP A 127 8.82 19.29 6.18
CA ASP A 127 9.98 18.41 5.96
C ASP A 127 10.51 18.45 4.52
N TRP A 128 9.65 18.80 3.55
CA TRP A 128 10.02 18.92 2.14
C TRP A 128 10.56 20.31 1.77
N SER A 129 10.33 21.32 2.62
CA SER A 129 10.73 22.70 2.34
C SER A 129 12.24 22.75 2.08
N PRO A 130 12.68 23.08 0.85
CA PRO A 130 14.07 22.97 0.48
C PRO A 130 14.84 24.11 1.15
N ALA A 131 15.69 23.80 2.13
CA ALA A 131 16.90 24.59 2.24
C ALA A 131 17.64 24.44 0.89
N PRO A 132 18.04 25.54 0.21
CA PRO A 132 18.68 25.44 -1.09
C PRO A 132 19.93 24.55 -1.00
N GLY A 133 19.90 23.41 -1.70
CA GLY A 133 21.02 22.46 -1.80
C GLY A 133 20.83 21.10 -1.13
N THR A 134 19.77 20.88 -0.34
CA THR A 134 19.58 19.60 0.37
C THR A 134 18.47 18.78 -0.30
N ARG A 135 18.83 17.76 -1.09
CA ARG A 135 17.87 16.67 -1.38
C ARG A 135 17.68 15.92 -0.07
N ASN A 136 16.49 16.00 0.51
CA ASN A 136 16.21 15.35 1.80
C ASN A 136 16.20 13.82 1.61
N SER A 137 17.38 13.21 1.70
CA SER A 137 17.66 11.81 1.39
C SER A 137 17.00 10.83 2.37
N ALA A 138 16.50 11.31 3.51
CA ALA A 138 15.96 10.50 4.58
C ALA A 138 14.61 9.83 4.24
N ILE A 139 13.68 10.54 3.60
CA ILE A 139 12.35 9.99 3.25
C ILE A 139 12.49 8.96 2.11
N CYS A 140 13.31 9.25 1.11
CA CYS A 140 13.58 8.34 -0.01
C CYS A 140 14.35 7.07 0.40
N ALA A 141 15.17 7.14 1.46
CA ALA A 141 15.88 5.97 1.99
C ALA A 141 14.97 5.03 2.79
N ALA A 142 13.98 5.58 3.50
CA ALA A 142 13.02 4.82 4.30
C ALA A 142 12.00 4.03 3.46
N GLY A 143 11.72 4.46 2.21
CA GLY A 143 10.83 3.75 1.29
C GLY A 143 11.49 2.63 0.48
N ARG A 144 12.79 2.36 0.65
CA ARG A 144 13.42 1.23 -0.04
C ARG A 144 13.01 -0.07 0.65
N PRO A 145 12.32 -1.00 -0.03
CA PRO A 145 12.10 -2.33 0.52
C PRO A 145 13.46 -2.91 0.88
N THR A 146 13.62 -3.30 2.14
CA THR A 146 14.78 -4.08 2.57
C THR A 146 14.87 -5.28 1.64
N ARG A 147 16.02 -5.49 1.00
CA ARG A 147 16.23 -6.68 0.16
C ARG A 147 15.87 -7.88 1.02
N GLY A 148 14.77 -8.57 0.66
CA GLY A 148 14.30 -9.73 1.39
C GLY A 148 15.45 -10.72 1.56
N ARG A 149 15.67 -11.18 2.80
CA ARG A 149 16.45 -12.39 3.02
C ARG A 149 15.67 -13.53 2.39
N SER A 150 16.30 -14.11 1.39
CA SER A 150 16.01 -15.41 0.77
C SER A 150 15.79 -16.51 1.79
#